data_AF-A0A197K4R2-F1
#
_entry.id   AF-A0A197K4R2-F1
#
_cell.length_a   1.000
_cell.length_b   1.000
_cell.length_c   1.000
_cell.angle_alpha   90.00
_cell.angle_beta   90.00
_cell.angle_gamma   90.00
#
_symmetry.space_group_name_H-M   'P 1'
#
loop_
_entity.id
_entity.type
_entity.pdbx_description
1 polymer ?
#
loop_
_entity_poly.entity_id
_entity_poly.type
_entity_poly.pdbx_seq_one_letter_code
_entity_poly.pdbx_strand_id
1 'polypeptide(L)'
;MSAAAVSGAAKTAATTTAQSTKKNTVYLFRHIQTSQVLVSLKSSVEKQSLKQITDVTRRPAHVRPDHWHPLVAIQGFSRPQDALSFHNSLRDHQLNLHATKIANPEHIAQPRRLRAPQEMNQVDSTLVKMVELLNNQPNKGKGMQILWEREGVRKSVLEKEGAELSLEGFEHGELVVKRGRDIVNA
;
A
#
# COMPACT_ATOMS: atom_id res chain seq x y z
N MET A 1 43.70 24.05 -54.70
CA MET A 1 43.23 22.74 -54.19
C MET A 1 43.50 22.75 -52.70
N SER A 2 42.56 23.19 -51.87
CA SER A 2 41.42 22.45 -51.30
C SER A 2 41.79 21.66 -50.03
N ALA A 3 41.11 22.06 -48.94
CA ALA A 3 40.74 21.31 -47.73
C ALA A 3 41.84 20.95 -46.72
N ALA A 4 41.61 20.89 -45.41
CA ALA A 4 40.57 21.41 -44.50
C ALA A 4 41.08 21.11 -43.07
N ALA A 5 40.81 22.01 -42.12
CA ALA A 5 41.02 21.76 -40.70
C ALA A 5 40.04 20.71 -40.16
N VAL A 6 40.49 19.79 -39.29
CA VAL A 6 39.59 19.00 -38.45
C VAL A 6 40.07 18.99 -37.00
N SER A 7 39.33 19.75 -36.22
CA SER A 7 39.26 19.76 -34.76
C SER A 7 38.82 18.39 -34.21
N GLY A 8 39.59 17.83 -33.28
CA GLY A 8 39.21 16.65 -32.50
C GLY A 8 38.76 17.07 -31.10
N ALA A 9 37.51 17.54 -30.97
CA ALA A 9 36.90 17.86 -29.69
C ALA A 9 36.43 16.60 -28.96
N ALA A 10 36.77 16.52 -27.67
CA ALA A 10 36.42 15.48 -26.72
C ALA A 10 34.90 15.25 -26.64
N LYS A 11 34.48 13.98 -26.73
CA LYS A 11 33.14 13.54 -26.32
C LYS A 11 33.22 12.96 -24.91
N THR A 12 33.06 13.82 -23.91
CA THR A 12 32.63 13.42 -22.57
C THR A 12 31.19 12.95 -22.64
N ALA A 13 30.98 11.64 -22.57
CA ALA A 13 29.65 11.05 -22.39
C ALA A 13 29.16 11.37 -20.97
N ALA A 14 28.26 12.34 -20.86
CA ALA A 14 27.53 12.62 -19.64
C ALA A 14 26.53 11.48 -19.39
N THR A 15 26.87 10.57 -18.48
CA THR A 15 25.93 9.65 -17.86
C THR A 15 25.01 10.48 -16.96
N THR A 16 23.89 10.92 -17.50
CA THR A 16 22.80 11.50 -16.70
C THR A 16 22.14 10.37 -15.91
N THR A 17 22.72 10.01 -14.78
CA THR A 17 22.01 9.31 -13.70
C THR A 17 20.88 10.22 -13.24
N ALA A 18 19.68 9.97 -13.76
CA ALA A 18 18.46 10.54 -13.22
C ALA A 18 18.36 10.11 -11.75
N GLN A 19 18.67 11.03 -10.84
CA GLN A 19 18.38 10.89 -9.42
C GLN A 19 16.85 10.82 -9.30
N SER A 20 16.30 9.60 -9.19
CA SER A 20 14.90 9.41 -8.85
C SER A 20 14.69 10.02 -7.46
N THR A 21 14.00 11.15 -7.38
CA THR A 21 13.46 11.64 -6.13
C THR A 21 12.61 10.53 -5.54
N LYS A 22 13.12 9.85 -4.49
CA LYS A 22 12.38 8.77 -3.84
C LYS A 22 11.09 9.36 -3.29
N LYS A 23 9.97 9.06 -3.95
CA LYS A 23 8.65 9.42 -3.44
C LYS A 23 8.45 8.64 -2.14
N ASN A 24 8.22 9.36 -1.05
CA ASN A 24 7.82 8.77 0.22
C ASN A 24 6.47 8.09 -0.01
N THR A 25 6.47 6.76 -0.04
CA THR A 25 5.32 5.97 -0.50
C THR A 25 5.00 4.87 0.50
N VAL A 26 3.72 4.73 0.81
CA VAL A 26 3.19 3.64 1.63
C VAL A 26 2.40 2.70 0.72
N TYR A 27 2.67 1.41 0.84
CA TYR A 27 2.09 0.36 0.03
C TYR A 27 1.22 -0.57 0.88
N LEU A 28 0.07 -0.94 0.34
CA LEU A 28 -0.79 -2.00 0.85
C LEU A 28 -0.75 -3.18 -0.11
N PHE A 29 -0.55 -4.37 0.42
CA PHE A 29 -0.60 -5.62 -0.32
C PHE A 29 -1.69 -6.52 0.24
N ARG A 30 -2.51 -7.10 -0.62
CA ARG A 30 -3.48 -8.12 -0.20
C ARG A 30 -3.02 -9.51 -0.59
N HIS A 31 -3.32 -10.48 0.27
CA HIS A 31 -3.21 -11.88 -0.10
C HIS A 31 -4.43 -12.28 -0.95
N ILE A 32 -4.19 -12.78 -2.16
CA ILE A 32 -5.25 -13.01 -3.15
C ILE A 32 -6.33 -14.04 -2.73
N GLN A 33 -5.97 -15.00 -1.87
CA GLN A 33 -6.90 -16.05 -1.43
C GLN A 33 -7.61 -15.74 -0.11
N THR A 34 -6.98 -14.95 0.76
CA THR A 34 -7.40 -14.81 2.16
C THR A 34 -7.83 -13.39 2.50
N SER A 35 -7.56 -12.43 1.60
CA SER A 35 -7.85 -11.01 1.79
C SER A 35 -7.18 -10.40 3.04
N GLN A 36 -6.11 -11.03 3.54
CA GLN A 36 -5.24 -10.45 4.56
C GLN A 36 -4.43 -9.32 3.95
N VAL A 37 -4.14 -8.28 4.73
CA VAL A 37 -3.43 -7.08 4.24
C VAL A 37 -2.10 -6.92 4.96
N LEU A 38 -1.06 -6.56 4.20
CA LEU A 38 0.24 -6.16 4.71
C LEU A 38 0.54 -4.72 4.29
N VAL A 39 1.10 -3.97 5.23
CA VAL A 39 1.56 -2.60 5.02
C VAL A 39 3.08 -2.61 4.80
N SER A 40 3.60 -1.81 3.87
CA SER A 40 5.03 -1.72 3.59
C SER A 40 5.42 -0.31 3.15
N LEU A 41 6.67 0.09 3.45
CA LEU A 41 7.32 1.28 2.87
C LEU A 41 8.10 0.95 1.60
N LYS A 42 8.18 -0.33 1.23
CA LYS A 42 8.85 -0.82 0.03
C LYS A 42 7.80 -1.29 -0.97
N SER A 43 8.13 -1.18 -2.26
CA SER A 43 7.30 -1.66 -3.37
C SER A 43 7.20 -3.20 -3.47
N SER A 44 7.74 -3.93 -2.49
CA SER A 44 7.65 -5.39 -2.38
C SER A 44 7.36 -5.81 -0.94
N VAL A 45 6.81 -7.02 -0.80
CA VAL A 45 6.54 -7.65 0.50
C VAL A 45 7.79 -8.37 0.99
N GLU A 46 8.21 -8.06 2.21
CA GLU A 46 9.35 -8.71 2.86
C GLU A 46 8.90 -9.78 3.86
N LYS A 47 9.77 -10.74 4.14
CA LYS A 47 9.50 -11.80 5.14
C LYS A 47 9.08 -11.24 6.50
N GLN A 48 9.65 -10.10 6.90
CA GLN A 48 9.31 -9.46 8.17
C GLN A 48 7.89 -8.89 8.19
N SER A 49 7.32 -8.52 7.04
CA SER A 49 5.95 -8.00 6.94
C SER A 49 4.92 -9.03 7.40
N LEU A 50 5.18 -10.34 7.23
CA LEU A 50 4.30 -11.41 7.72
C LEU A 50 4.05 -11.36 9.23
N LYS A 51 4.93 -10.72 10.01
CA LYS A 51 4.73 -10.53 11.46
C LYS A 51 3.51 -9.66 11.79
N GLN A 52 2.95 -8.93 10.82
CA GLN A 52 1.70 -8.17 10.96
C GLN A 52 0.48 -9.09 11.14
N ILE A 53 0.54 -10.34 10.66
CA ILE A 53 -0.50 -11.35 10.87
C ILE A 53 -0.25 -12.01 12.22
N THR A 54 -0.94 -11.58 13.28
CA THR A 54 -0.66 -12.03 14.66
C THR A 54 -1.05 -13.48 14.92
N ASP A 55 -2.10 -14.00 14.29
CA ASP A 55 -2.43 -15.43 14.34
C ASP A 55 -1.40 -16.26 13.58
N VAL A 56 -0.52 -16.92 14.33
CA VAL A 56 0.55 -17.77 13.80
C VAL A 56 0.00 -18.93 12.98
N THR A 57 -1.18 -19.45 13.30
CA THR A 57 -1.79 -20.57 12.57
C THR A 57 -2.26 -20.19 11.17
N ARG A 58 -2.42 -18.89 10.91
CA ARG A 58 -2.87 -18.32 9.64
C ARG A 58 -1.81 -17.52 8.92
N ARG A 59 -0.68 -17.28 9.58
CA ARG A 59 0.47 -16.60 8.98
C ARG A 59 1.14 -17.57 8.00
N PRO A 60 1.31 -17.19 6.73
CA PRO A 60 2.12 -17.98 5.81
C PRO A 60 3.55 -18.17 6.35
N ALA A 61 4.14 -19.34 6.15
CA ALA A 61 5.51 -19.64 6.61
C ALA A 61 6.57 -18.81 5.86
N HIS A 62 6.30 -18.45 4.62
CA HIS A 62 7.17 -17.63 3.76
C HIS A 62 6.32 -16.73 2.86
N VAL A 63 6.94 -15.67 2.37
CA VAL A 63 6.31 -14.78 1.37
C VAL A 63 6.36 -15.49 0.02
N ARG A 64 5.19 -15.72 -0.55
CA ARG A 64 5.02 -16.20 -1.93
C ARG A 64 4.67 -15.00 -2.81
N PRO A 65 5.58 -14.52 -3.68
CA PRO A 65 5.38 -13.26 -4.42
C PRO A 65 4.12 -13.25 -5.29
N ASP A 66 3.69 -14.41 -5.78
CA ASP A 66 2.49 -14.64 -6.57
C ASP A 66 1.19 -14.52 -5.77
N HIS A 67 1.23 -14.73 -4.45
CA HIS A 67 0.06 -14.64 -3.59
C HIS A 67 -0.20 -13.23 -3.05
N TRP A 68 0.80 -12.35 -3.09
CA TRP A 68 0.72 -11.01 -2.54
C TRP A 68 0.60 -9.99 -3.67
N HIS A 69 -0.59 -9.42 -3.82
CA HIS A 69 -0.89 -8.47 -4.87
C HIS A 69 -0.92 -7.04 -4.33
N PRO A 70 -0.31 -6.06 -5.02
CA PRO A 70 -0.45 -4.66 -4.67
C PRO A 70 -1.94 -4.24 -4.69
N LEU A 71 -2.41 -3.62 -3.61
CA LEU A 71 -3.79 -3.18 -3.45
C LEU A 71 -3.91 -1.66 -3.60
N VAL A 72 -3.07 -0.91 -2.89
CA VAL A 72 -3.02 0.55 -2.93
C VAL A 72 -1.58 1.02 -2.76
N ALA A 73 -1.20 2.10 -3.44
CA ALA A 73 0.00 2.87 -3.13
C ALA A 73 -0.37 4.33 -2.84
N ILE A 74 0.17 4.90 -1.78
CA ILE A 74 -0.08 6.28 -1.35
C ILE A 74 1.23 7.03 -1.44
N GLN A 75 1.28 8.03 -2.31
CA GLN A 75 2.46 8.85 -2.59
C GLN A 75 2.24 10.29 -2.14
N GLY A 76 3.32 11.06 -2.09
CA GLY A 76 3.27 12.51 -1.90
C GLY A 76 3.36 12.96 -0.44
N PHE A 77 3.77 12.07 0.47
CA PHE A 77 4.10 12.47 1.84
C PHE A 77 5.27 13.46 1.82
N SER A 78 5.04 14.65 2.38
CA SER A 78 6.03 15.74 2.38
C SER A 78 7.33 15.35 3.06
N ARG A 79 7.26 14.62 4.18
CA ARG A 79 8.44 14.13 4.91
C ARG A 79 8.42 12.60 5.02
N PRO A 80 9.59 11.94 4.99
CA PRO A 80 9.68 10.49 5.22
C PRO A 80 9.08 10.05 6.55
N GLN A 81 9.16 10.89 7.58
CA GLN A 81 8.60 10.64 8.90
C GLN A 81 7.07 10.58 8.88
N ASP A 82 6.42 11.38 8.02
CA ASP A 82 4.96 11.37 7.88
C ASP A 82 4.50 10.05 7.26
N ALA A 83 5.20 9.58 6.21
CA ALA A 83 4.96 8.27 5.61
C ALA A 83 5.21 7.12 6.61
N LEU A 84 6.28 7.21 7.42
CA LEU A 84 6.58 6.22 8.45
C LEU A 84 5.51 6.20 9.55
N SER A 85 5.05 7.36 10.01
CA SER A 85 3.99 7.49 11.02
C SER A 85 2.66 6.91 10.52
N PHE A 86 2.32 7.22 9.26
CA PHE A 86 1.14 6.67 8.59
C PHE A 86 1.24 5.16 8.44
N HIS A 87 2.39 4.66 7.98
CA HIS A 87 2.68 3.22 7.91
C HIS A 87 2.51 2.54 9.27
N ASN A 88 3.09 3.11 10.34
CA ASN A 88 3.02 2.54 11.67
C ASN A 88 1.58 2.50 12.18
N SER A 89 0.80 3.56 11.96
CA SER A 89 -0.61 3.61 12.35
C SER A 89 -1.45 2.51 11.68
N LEU A 90 -1.21 2.26 10.39
CA LEU A 90 -1.87 1.14 9.68
C LEU A 90 -1.37 -0.22 10.14
N ARG A 91 -0.07 -0.36 10.38
CA ARG A 91 0.54 -1.59 10.89
C ARG A 91 -0.04 -1.95 12.26
N ASP A 92 -0.14 -0.98 13.16
CA ASP A 92 -0.66 -1.16 14.51
C ASP A 92 -2.15 -1.51 14.48
N HIS A 93 -2.92 -0.91 13.55
CA HIS A 93 -4.29 -1.35 13.27
C HIS A 93 -4.33 -2.85 12.92
N GLN A 94 -3.45 -3.35 12.05
CA GLN A 94 -3.44 -4.79 11.71
C GLN A 94 -3.07 -5.69 12.87
N LEU A 95 -2.12 -5.27 13.70
CA LEU A 95 -1.73 -6.02 14.88
C LEU A 95 -2.90 -6.15 15.87
N ASN A 96 -3.75 -5.12 15.95
CA ASN A 96 -4.87 -5.06 16.88
C ASN A 96 -6.15 -5.72 16.36
N LEU A 97 -6.37 -5.84 15.04
CA LEU A 97 -7.59 -6.42 14.46
C LEU A 97 -7.95 -7.80 15.05
N HIS A 98 -6.97 -8.68 15.19
CA HIS A 98 -7.20 -10.01 15.73
C HIS A 98 -7.58 -9.98 17.22
N ALA A 99 -6.92 -9.12 18.01
CA ALA A 99 -7.24 -8.95 19.42
C ALA A 99 -8.66 -8.41 19.61
N THR A 100 -9.07 -7.43 18.80
CA THR A 100 -10.43 -6.88 18.82
C THR A 100 -11.48 -7.93 18.46
N LYS A 101 -11.22 -8.78 17.45
CA LYS A 101 -12.15 -9.87 17.07
C LYS A 101 -12.30 -10.92 18.16
N ILE A 102 -11.20 -11.31 18.82
CA ILE A 102 -11.26 -12.27 19.94
C ILE A 102 -11.89 -11.63 21.19
N ALA A 103 -11.82 -10.32 21.38
CA ALA A 103 -12.52 -9.68 22.49
C ALA A 103 -14.04 -9.62 22.32
N ASN A 104 -14.56 -9.81 21.09
CA ASN A 104 -15.99 -9.76 20.82
C ASN A 104 -16.68 -11.10 21.18
N PRO A 105 -17.61 -11.13 22.16
CA PRO A 105 -18.27 -12.36 22.60
C PRO A 105 -19.17 -12.97 21.53
N GLU A 106 -19.86 -12.15 20.72
CA GLU A 106 -20.69 -12.63 19.61
C GLU A 106 -19.83 -13.29 18.55
N HIS A 107 -18.66 -12.71 18.27
CA HIS A 107 -17.70 -13.28 17.34
C HIS A 107 -17.22 -14.64 17.85
N ILE A 108 -16.77 -14.76 19.10
CA ILE A 108 -16.29 -16.03 19.68
C ILE A 108 -17.37 -17.12 19.65
N ALA A 109 -18.64 -16.77 19.89
CA ALA A 109 -19.75 -17.70 19.90
C ALA A 109 -19.98 -18.37 18.52
N GLN A 110 -19.49 -17.77 17.43
CA GLN A 110 -19.62 -18.35 16.10
C GLN A 110 -18.72 -19.60 15.92
N PRO A 111 -19.18 -20.60 15.13
CA PRO A 111 -18.35 -21.74 14.75
C PRO A 111 -17.05 -21.31 14.09
N ARG A 112 -15.94 -21.98 14.43
CA ARG A 112 -14.58 -21.66 13.90
C ARG A 112 -14.55 -21.58 12.36
N ARG A 113 -15.32 -22.42 11.66
CA ARG A 113 -15.42 -22.42 10.19
C ARG A 113 -15.91 -21.09 9.61
N LEU A 114 -16.75 -20.35 10.34
CA LEU A 114 -17.31 -19.05 9.91
C LEU A 114 -16.41 -17.90 10.34
N ARG A 115 -15.82 -18.01 11.55
CA ARG A 115 -14.88 -17.01 12.07
C ARG A 115 -13.62 -16.92 11.24
N ALA A 116 -13.13 -18.05 10.71
CA ALA A 116 -11.83 -18.06 10.07
C ALA A 116 -11.75 -17.12 8.84
N PRO A 117 -12.68 -17.24 7.87
CA PRO A 117 -12.73 -16.32 6.72
C PRO A 117 -12.93 -14.86 7.11
N GLN A 118 -13.80 -14.59 8.09
CA GLN A 118 -14.06 -13.22 8.57
C GLN A 118 -12.84 -12.57 9.21
N GLU A 119 -12.08 -13.33 10.01
CA GLU A 119 -10.87 -12.86 10.66
C GLU A 119 -9.74 -12.60 9.64
N MET A 120 -9.67 -13.39 8.56
CA MET A 120 -8.68 -13.21 7.48
C MET A 120 -9.03 -12.05 6.55
N ASN A 121 -10.31 -11.77 6.31
CA ASN A 121 -10.73 -10.65 5.50
C ASN A 121 -10.44 -9.32 6.23
N GLN A 122 -9.40 -8.63 5.78
CA GLN A 122 -8.87 -7.39 6.37
C GLN A 122 -8.94 -6.21 5.40
N VAL A 123 -9.30 -6.43 4.13
CA VAL A 123 -9.27 -5.39 3.09
C VAL A 123 -10.16 -4.21 3.48
N ASP A 124 -11.44 -4.45 3.75
CA ASP A 124 -12.39 -3.38 4.02
C ASP A 124 -11.99 -2.57 5.27
N SER A 125 -11.71 -3.24 6.39
CA SER A 125 -11.31 -2.56 7.64
C SER A 125 -10.02 -1.75 7.50
N THR A 126 -9.06 -2.26 6.73
CA THR A 126 -7.81 -1.55 6.45
C THR A 126 -8.03 -0.32 5.61
N LEU A 127 -8.87 -0.42 4.57
CA LEU A 127 -9.14 0.70 3.69
C LEU A 127 -9.94 1.80 4.40
N VAL A 128 -10.91 1.44 5.23
CA VAL A 128 -11.59 2.39 6.13
C VAL A 128 -10.57 3.11 7.01
N LYS A 129 -9.71 2.35 7.71
CA LYS A 129 -8.69 2.95 8.56
C LYS A 129 -7.72 3.85 7.80
N MET A 130 -7.37 3.45 6.57
CA MET A 130 -6.53 4.25 5.68
C MET A 130 -7.18 5.59 5.37
N VAL A 131 -8.47 5.62 4.99
CA VAL A 131 -9.17 6.87 4.69
C VAL A 131 -9.30 7.75 5.94
N GLU A 132 -9.62 7.17 7.11
CA GLU A 132 -9.62 7.91 8.38
C GLU A 132 -8.27 8.60 8.64
N LEU A 133 -7.17 7.86 8.49
CA LEU A 133 -5.82 8.38 8.73
C LEU A 133 -5.42 9.46 7.72
N LEU A 134 -5.88 9.34 6.47
CA LEU A 134 -5.67 10.33 5.42
C LEU A 134 -6.42 11.62 5.72
N ASN A 135 -7.67 11.51 6.20
CA ASN A 135 -8.50 12.66 6.58
C ASN A 135 -7.97 13.38 7.82
N ASN A 136 -7.26 12.67 8.69
CA ASN A 136 -6.61 13.27 9.85
C ASN A 136 -5.23 13.89 9.55
N GLN A 137 -4.73 13.81 8.31
CA GLN A 137 -3.49 14.48 7.96
C GLN A 137 -3.67 16.00 7.92
N PRO A 138 -2.68 16.78 8.40
CA PRO A 138 -2.77 18.24 8.41
C PRO A 138 -2.87 18.85 7.00
N ASN A 139 -2.32 18.16 5.99
CA ASN A 139 -2.25 18.63 4.60
C ASN A 139 -3.27 17.94 3.68
N LYS A 140 -4.47 17.61 4.18
CA LYS A 140 -5.57 16.91 3.45
C LYS A 140 -5.44 16.98 1.93
N GLY A 141 -4.85 15.93 1.35
CA GLY A 141 -4.76 15.72 -0.10
C GLY A 141 -3.73 16.55 -0.88
N LYS A 142 -3.20 17.66 -0.35
CA LYS A 142 -2.35 18.57 -1.15
C LYS A 142 -1.04 17.89 -1.57
N GLY A 143 -0.93 17.58 -2.86
CA GLY A 143 0.23 16.90 -3.44
C GLY A 143 0.32 15.41 -3.13
N MET A 144 -0.73 14.83 -2.56
CA MET A 144 -0.83 13.39 -2.30
C MET A 144 -1.61 12.69 -3.41
N GLN A 145 -1.09 11.53 -3.83
CA GLN A 145 -1.70 10.71 -4.86
C GLN A 145 -1.96 9.31 -4.32
N ILE A 146 -3.16 8.78 -4.59
CA ILE A 146 -3.56 7.42 -4.21
C ILE A 146 -3.77 6.61 -5.48
N LEU A 147 -2.94 5.58 -5.64
CA LEU A 147 -2.98 4.63 -6.75
C LEU A 147 -3.71 3.38 -6.30
N TRP A 148 -4.80 3.04 -6.99
CA TRP A 148 -5.67 1.91 -6.65
C TRP A 148 -5.47 0.77 -7.62
N GLU A 149 -5.44 -0.48 -7.13
CA GLU A 149 -5.41 -1.66 -8.01
C GLU A 149 -6.55 -1.65 -9.04
N ARG A 150 -7.77 -1.31 -8.60
CA ARG A 150 -8.95 -1.21 -9.47
C ARG A 150 -9.89 -0.14 -8.96
N GLU A 151 -10.62 0.50 -9.87
CA GLU A 151 -11.63 1.51 -9.53
C GLU A 151 -12.75 0.95 -8.63
N GLY A 152 -13.12 -0.33 -8.80
CA GLY A 152 -14.13 -0.98 -7.97
C GLY A 152 -13.75 -1.05 -6.48
N VAL A 153 -12.45 -1.16 -6.16
CA VAL A 153 -11.97 -1.12 -4.76
C VAL A 153 -12.24 0.26 -4.17
N ARG A 154 -11.90 1.33 -4.89
CA ARG A 154 -12.16 2.71 -4.48
C ARG A 154 -13.66 2.96 -4.25
N LYS A 155 -14.51 2.56 -5.21
CA LYS A 155 -15.98 2.70 -5.08
C LYS A 155 -16.53 1.95 -3.89
N SER A 156 -16.09 0.70 -3.68
CA SER A 156 -16.56 -0.11 -2.57
C SER A 156 -16.26 0.49 -1.19
N VAL A 157 -15.14 1.21 -1.04
CA VAL A 157 -14.79 1.92 0.20
C VAL A 157 -15.69 3.14 0.40
N LEU A 158 -15.99 3.88 -0.67
CA LEU A 158 -16.81 5.09 -0.62
C LEU A 158 -18.32 4.78 -0.46
N GLU A 159 -18.80 3.64 -0.97
CA GLU A 159 -20.21 3.26 -0.96
C GLU A 159 -20.64 2.49 0.31
N LYS A 160 -19.74 1.70 0.91
CA LYS A 160 -20.08 0.85 2.06
C LYS A 160 -20.33 1.61 3.35
N GLU A 161 -19.82 2.83 3.51
CA GLU A 161 -20.03 3.62 4.71
C GLU A 161 -20.70 4.95 4.38
N GLY A 162 -21.99 5.06 4.73
CA GLY A 162 -22.84 6.21 4.48
C GLY A 162 -22.55 7.47 5.30
N ALA A 163 -21.32 7.72 5.76
CA ALA A 163 -20.97 8.98 6.42
C ALA A 163 -19.44 9.27 6.42
N GLU A 164 -19.07 10.48 6.00
CA GLU A 164 -17.83 11.22 6.32
C GLU A 164 -16.44 10.72 5.85
N LEU A 165 -16.29 9.56 5.21
CA LEU A 165 -15.02 9.19 4.55
C LEU A 165 -14.88 9.91 3.19
N SER A 166 -14.62 11.21 3.23
CA SER A 166 -14.28 12.00 2.03
C SER A 166 -12.85 11.71 1.60
N LEU A 167 -12.64 11.38 0.32
CA LEU A 167 -11.31 11.34 -0.31
C LEU A 167 -11.06 12.61 -1.15
N GLU A 168 -11.79 13.69 -0.87
CA GLU A 168 -11.63 14.96 -1.57
C GLU A 168 -10.24 15.56 -1.32
N GLY A 169 -9.71 16.20 -2.36
CA GLY A 169 -8.39 16.82 -2.34
C GLY A 169 -7.23 15.87 -2.65
N PHE A 170 -7.46 14.55 -2.69
CA PHE A 170 -6.44 13.58 -3.13
C PHE A 170 -6.50 13.36 -4.63
N GLU A 171 -5.34 13.29 -5.28
CA GLU A 171 -5.25 12.81 -6.66
C GLU A 171 -5.43 11.28 -6.67
N HIS A 172 -6.17 10.77 -7.65
CA HIS A 172 -6.41 9.34 -7.77
C HIS A 172 -5.94 8.82 -9.12
N GLY A 173 -5.33 7.65 -9.11
CA GLY A 173 -4.88 6.96 -10.31
C GLY A 173 -5.02 5.45 -10.20
N GLU A 174 -4.76 4.78 -11.31
CA GLU A 174 -4.66 3.32 -11.36
C GLU A 174 -3.25 2.88 -10.98
N LEU A 175 -3.15 1.82 -10.18
CA LEU A 175 -1.89 1.18 -9.83
C LEU A 175 -1.45 0.27 -10.97
N VAL A 176 -0.36 0.63 -11.64
CA VAL A 176 0.14 -0.12 -12.78
C VAL A 176 1.12 -1.17 -12.30
N VAL A 177 0.76 -2.44 -12.51
CA VAL A 177 1.52 -3.59 -12.07
C VAL A 177 1.98 -4.41 -13.28
N LYS A 178 3.30 -4.59 -13.41
CA LYS A 178 3.91 -5.46 -14.42
C LYS A 178 4.04 -6.88 -13.88
N ARG A 179 3.78 -7.88 -14.74
CA ARG A 179 3.85 -9.32 -14.37
C ARG A 179 3.04 -9.67 -13.12
N GLY A 180 1.95 -8.93 -12.86
CA GLY A 180 1.04 -9.16 -11.74
C GLY A 180 1.63 -8.88 -10.35
N ARG A 181 2.84 -8.32 -10.21
CA ARG A 181 3.44 -8.01 -8.91
C ARG A 181 4.33 -6.76 -8.85
N ASP A 182 5.00 -6.41 -9.94
CA ASP A 182 6.01 -5.34 -9.93
C ASP A 182 5.34 -3.99 -10.17
N ILE A 183 5.32 -3.12 -9.16
CA ILE A 183 4.68 -1.79 -9.26
C ILE A 183 5.57 -0.87 -10.11
N VAL A 184 4.98 -0.20 -11.12
CA VAL A 184 5.72 0.57 -12.13
C VAL A 184 5.57 2.08 -11.96
N ASN A 185 4.45 2.56 -11.43
CA ASN A 185 4.11 3.98 -11.35
C ASN A 185 4.11 4.55 -9.92
N ALA A 186 4.69 3.81 -8.97
CA ALA A 186 4.75 4.18 -7.55
C ALA A 186 6.16 4.54 -7.06
#